data_AF-A0A4Z0RB93-F1
#
_entry.id   AF-A0A4Z0RB93-F1
#
_cell.length_a   1.000
_cell.length_b   1.000
_cell.length_c   1.000
_cell.angle_alpha   90.00
_cell.angle_beta   90.00
_cell.angle_gamma   90.00
#
_symmetry.space_group_name_H-M   'P 1'
#
loop_
_entity.id
_entity.type
_entity.pdbx_description
1 polymer ?
#
loop_
_entity_poly.entity_id
_entity_poly.type
_entity_poly.pdbx_seq_one_letter_code
_entity_poly.pdbx_strand_id
1 'polypeptide(L)'
;MKQKDNEERERIEWEKSKNSGMGKFLLREGFFQWGLPMGVIFGIMLQIIENGFHFGNFGFVNNIFFGLVIFCSNGLVIGLLSWRRKKKKYS
;
A
#
# COMPACT_ATOMS: atom_id res chain seq x y z
N MET A 1 8.60 5.96 29.68
CA MET A 1 7.41 6.78 29.36
C MET A 1 7.04 6.68 27.88
N LYS A 2 7.91 7.11 26.94
CA LYS A 2 7.62 7.10 25.49
C LYS A 2 7.06 5.80 24.87
N GLN A 3 7.46 4.62 25.36
CA GLN A 3 7.01 3.35 24.79
C GLN A 3 5.55 3.02 25.10
N LYS A 4 5.09 3.32 26.33
CA LYS A 4 3.69 3.11 26.72
C LYS A 4 2.75 4.05 25.95
N ASP A 5 3.17 5.31 25.77
CA ASP A 5 2.40 6.30 25.00
C ASP A 5 2.22 5.88 23.54
N ASN A 6 3.21 5.20 22.96
CA ASN A 6 3.15 4.74 21.57
C ASN A 6 2.23 3.53 21.39
N GLU A 7 2.27 2.58 22.32
CA GLU A 7 1.37 1.41 22.33
C GLU A 7 -0.09 1.84 22.49
N GLU A 8 -0.36 2.84 23.34
CA GLU A 8 -1.71 3.37 23.53
C GLU A 8 -2.24 4.06 22.27
N ARG A 9 -1.39 4.83 21.57
CA ARG A 9 -1.74 5.42 20.26
C ARG A 9 -2.05 4.34 19.23
N GLU A 10 -1.21 3.32 19.10
CA GLU A 10 -1.45 2.22 18.15
C GLU A 10 -2.77 1.50 18.44
N ARG A 11 -3.13 1.34 19.71
CA ARG A 11 -4.39 0.72 20.12
C ARG A 11 -5.60 1.58 19.74
N ILE A 12 -5.54 2.88 19.99
CA ILE A 12 -6.60 3.84 19.61
C ILE A 12 -6.78 3.86 18.09
N GLU A 13 -5.67 3.89 17.34
CA GLU A 13 -5.70 3.83 15.88
C GLU A 13 -6.28 2.50 15.38
N TRP A 14 -5.91 1.38 16.00
CA TRP A 14 -6.47 0.07 15.68
C TRP A 14 -7.98 0.03 15.91
N GLU A 15 -8.48 0.51 17.05
CA GLU A 15 -9.93 0.57 17.31
C GLU A 15 -10.66 1.45 16.28
N LYS A 16 -10.07 2.59 15.91
CA LYS A 16 -10.62 3.44 14.84
C LYS A 16 -10.67 2.71 13.50
N SER A 17 -9.60 2.02 13.13
CA SER A 17 -9.53 1.18 11.92
C SER A 17 -10.54 0.04 11.95
N LYS A 18 -10.66 -0.66 13.09
CA LYS A 18 -11.63 -1.73 13.32
C LYS A 18 -13.07 -1.25 13.11
N ASN A 19 -13.42 -0.11 13.69
CA ASN A 19 -14.74 0.52 13.56
C ASN A 19 -15.03 0.97 12.12
N SER A 20 -14.02 1.40 11.36
CA SER A 20 -14.18 1.74 9.94
C SER A 20 -14.38 0.53 9.01
N GLY A 21 -14.03 -0.67 9.49
CA GLY A 21 -14.16 -1.93 8.77
C GLY A 21 -12.92 -2.33 7.97
N MET A 22 -12.81 -3.64 7.73
CA MET A 22 -11.67 -4.27 7.07
C MET A 22 -11.46 -3.75 5.64
N GLY A 23 -12.52 -3.57 4.84
CA GLY A 23 -12.40 -3.08 3.46
C GLY A 23 -11.73 -1.70 3.38
N LYS A 24 -12.15 -0.75 4.24
CA LYS A 24 -11.52 0.59 4.29
C LYS A 24 -10.07 0.53 4.73
N PHE A 25 -9.74 -0.35 5.68
CA PHE A 25 -8.35 -0.58 6.09
C PHE A 25 -7.50 -1.13 4.93
N LEU A 26 -7.99 -2.14 4.20
CA LEU A 26 -7.27 -2.71 3.07
C LEU A 26 -7.01 -1.69 1.97
N LEU A 27 -8.01 -0.88 1.64
CA LEU A 27 -7.86 0.19 0.65
C LEU A 27 -6.86 1.24 1.14
N ARG A 28 -6.98 1.71 2.38
CA ARG A 28 -6.09 2.76 2.90
C ARG A 28 -4.65 2.30 3.04
N GLU A 29 -4.43 1.20 3.75
CA GLU A 29 -3.09 0.76 4.18
C GLU A 29 -2.44 -0.13 3.13
N GLY A 30 -3.23 -0.95 2.44
CA GLY A 30 -2.73 -1.84 1.39
C GLY A 30 -2.64 -1.15 0.03
N PHE A 31 -3.76 -0.63 -0.46
CA PHE A 31 -3.83 -0.06 -1.82
C PHE A 31 -3.19 1.33 -1.89
N PHE A 32 -3.67 2.30 -1.09
CA PHE A 32 -3.26 3.70 -1.22
C PHE A 32 -1.89 4.01 -0.62
N GLN A 33 -1.55 3.43 0.53
CA GLN A 33 -0.25 3.68 1.16
C GLN A 33 0.89 2.86 0.55
N TRP A 34 0.60 1.68 0.00
CA TRP A 34 1.65 0.77 -0.45
C TRP A 34 1.56 0.45 -1.95
N GLY A 35 0.44 -0.10 -2.41
CA GLY A 35 0.30 -0.57 -3.79
C GLY A 35 0.42 0.53 -4.84
N LEU A 36 -0.30 1.64 -4.66
CA LEU A 36 -0.34 2.73 -5.63
C LEU A 36 1.00 3.48 -5.75
N PRO A 37 1.66 3.91 -4.65
CA PRO A 37 2.98 4.53 -4.73
C PRO A 37 4.02 3.60 -5.35
N MET A 38 4.04 2.32 -4.96
CA MET A 38 5.01 1.35 -5.49
C MET A 38 4.76 1.07 -6.97
N GLY A 39 3.50 0.95 -7.41
CA GLY A 39 3.17 0.74 -8.82
C GLY A 39 3.60 1.91 -9.71
N VAL A 40 3.43 3.15 -9.24
CA VAL A 40 3.89 4.35 -9.96
C VAL A 40 5.42 4.40 -10.02
N ILE A 41 6.10 4.21 -8.88
CA ILE A 41 7.57 4.22 -8.83
C ILE A 41 8.15 3.14 -9.74
N PHE A 42 7.57 1.93 -9.70
CA PHE A 42 7.99 0.83 -10.54
C PHE A 42 7.78 1.12 -12.02
N GLY A 43 6.62 1.64 -12.42
CA GLY A 43 6.36 1.99 -13.82
C GLY A 43 7.33 3.04 -14.35
N ILE A 44 7.67 4.05 -13.55
CA ILE A 44 8.68 5.06 -13.88
C ILE A 44 10.08 4.42 -14.01
N MET A 45 10.47 3.59 -13.04
CA MET A 45 11.75 2.87 -13.07
C MET A 45 11.87 1.98 -14.30
N LEU A 46 10.83 1.22 -14.63
CA LEU A 46 10.81 0.33 -15.78
C LEU A 46 10.94 1.13 -17.09
N GLN A 47 10.25 2.27 -17.19
CA GLN A 47 10.40 3.17 -18.34
C GLN A 47 11.83 3.67 -18.50
N ILE A 48 12.49 4.06 -17.40
CA ILE A 48 13.87 4.53 -17.42
C ILE A 48 14.83 3.40 -17.86
N ILE A 49 14.58 2.16 -17.42
CA ILE A 49 15.41 1.00 -17.77
C ILE A 49 15.24 0.62 -19.25
N GLU A 50 14.00 0.59 -19.75
CA GLU A 50 13.71 0.11 -21.11
C GLU A 50 13.92 1.17 -22.18
N ASN A 51 13.57 2.42 -21.88
CA ASN A 51 13.46 3.49 -22.87
C ASN A 51 14.22 4.77 -22.45
N GLY A 52 14.93 4.77 -21.32
CA GLY A 52 15.57 5.98 -20.78
C GLY A 52 14.55 7.02 -20.32
N PHE A 53 14.93 8.30 -20.32
CA PHE A 53 14.09 9.41 -19.85
C PHE A 53 13.04 9.89 -20.89
N HIS A 54 12.66 9.03 -21.83
CA HIS A 54 11.66 9.36 -22.86
C HIS A 54 10.24 9.01 -22.37
N PHE A 55 9.51 9.99 -21.83
CA PHE A 55 8.19 9.80 -21.20
C PHE A 55 6.97 9.99 -22.14
N GLY A 56 7.15 9.93 -23.46
CA GLY A 56 6.09 10.25 -24.43
C GLY A 56 5.45 9.06 -25.16
N ASN A 57 5.91 7.83 -24.92
CA ASN A 57 5.50 6.67 -25.71
C ASN A 57 4.35 5.90 -25.08
N PHE A 58 3.54 5.24 -25.91
CA PHE A 58 2.44 4.36 -25.45
C PHE A 58 2.93 3.25 -24.49
N GLY A 59 4.21 2.84 -24.62
CA GLY A 59 4.87 1.91 -23.70
C GLY A 59 4.93 2.41 -22.25
N PHE A 60 5.06 3.72 -22.02
CA PHE A 60 5.08 4.29 -20.66
C PHE A 60 3.74 4.08 -19.93
N VAL A 61 2.63 4.36 -20.62
CA VAL A 61 1.28 4.17 -20.05
C VAL A 61 1.05 2.69 -19.75
N ASN A 62 1.48 1.81 -20.66
CA ASN A 62 1.37 0.37 -20.48
C ASN A 62 2.19 -0.11 -19.26
N ASN A 63 3.43 0.36 -19.11
CA ASN A 63 4.31 0.01 -18.00
C ASN A 63 3.77 0.50 -16.64
N ILE A 64 3.23 1.72 -16.58
CA ILE A 64 2.54 2.21 -15.37
C ILE A 64 1.30 1.37 -15.08
N PHE A 65 0.50 1.05 -16.09
CA PHE A 65 -0.71 0.26 -15.89
C PHE A 65 -0.40 -1.14 -15.33
N PHE A 66 0.57 -1.84 -15.94
CA PHE A 66 1.02 -3.14 -15.44
C PHE A 66 1.60 -3.04 -14.01
N GLY A 67 2.42 -2.02 -13.74
CA GLY A 67 2.94 -1.76 -12.40
C GLY A 67 1.83 -1.55 -11.39
N LEU A 68 0.85 -0.71 -11.69
CA LEU A 68 -0.31 -0.47 -10.82
C LEU A 68 -1.11 -1.74 -10.57
N VAL A 69 -1.43 -2.53 -11.58
CA VAL A 69 -2.18 -3.78 -11.40
C VAL A 69 -1.43 -4.73 -10.47
N ILE A 70 -0.15 -4.98 -10.73
CA ILE A 70 0.66 -5.91 -9.92
C ILE A 70 0.81 -5.40 -8.48
N PHE A 71 1.21 -4.16 -8.28
CA PHE A 71 1.49 -3.64 -6.94
C PHE A 71 0.23 -3.34 -6.14
N CYS A 72 -0.87 -2.92 -6.76
CA CYS A 72 -2.15 -2.74 -6.07
C CYS A 72 -2.73 -4.09 -5.60
N SER A 73 -2.69 -5.12 -6.45
CA SER A 73 -3.13 -6.47 -6.05
C SER A 73 -2.29 -7.01 -4.90
N ASN A 74 -0.96 -6.87 -4.97
CA ASN A 74 -0.07 -7.25 -3.87
C ASN A 74 -0.26 -6.39 -2.61
N GLY A 75 -0.52 -5.09 -2.77
CA GLY A 75 -0.81 -4.17 -1.68
C GLY A 75 -2.05 -4.60 -0.88
N LEU A 76 -3.10 -5.09 -1.56
CA LEU A 76 -4.28 -5.64 -0.88
C LEU A 76 -3.94 -6.90 -0.06
N VAL A 77 -3.09 -7.79 -0.58
CA VAL A 77 -2.63 -8.99 0.15
C VAL A 77 -1.84 -8.58 1.39
N ILE A 78 -0.95 -7.60 1.28
CA ILE A 78 -0.19 -7.07 2.43
C ILE A 78 -1.11 -6.39 3.43
N GLY A 79 -2.08 -5.60 2.98
CA GLY A 79 -3.11 -5.03 3.83
C GLY A 79 -3.87 -6.12 4.62
N LEU A 80 -4.19 -7.25 3.98
CA LEU A 80 -4.86 -8.38 4.62
C LEU A 80 -4.00 -9.04 5.68
N LEU A 81 -2.72 -9.27 5.39
CA LEU A 81 -1.76 -9.81 6.34
C LEU A 81 -1.58 -8.86 7.54
N SER A 82 -1.45 -7.56 7.28
CA SER A 82 -1.34 -6.53 8.32
C SER A 82 -2.59 -6.45 9.20
N TRP A 83 -3.78 -6.55 8.61
CA TRP A 83 -5.04 -6.61 9.35
C TRP A 83 -5.09 -7.83 10.27
N ARG A 84 -4.74 -9.02 9.75
CA ARG A 84 -4.70 -10.26 10.55
C ARG A 84 -3.71 -10.15 11.72
N ARG A 85 -2.53 -9.55 11.49
CA ARG A 85 -1.54 -9.30 12.54
C ARG A 85 -2.04 -8.33 13.61
N LYS A 86 -2.60 -7.17 13.20
CA LYS A 86 -3.16 -6.19 14.14
C LYS A 86 -4.34 -6.77 14.94
N LYS A 87 -5.22 -7.53 14.29
CA LYS A 87 -6.30 -8.26 14.97
C LYS A 87 -5.76 -9.24 16.02
N LYS A 88 -4.68 -9.98 15.73
CA LYS A 88 -4.08 -10.90 16.71
C LYS A 88 -3.37 -10.16 17.86
N LYS A 89 -2.76 -9.00 17.59
CA LYS A 89 -2.03 -8.20 18.60
C LYS A 89 -2.98 -7.51 19.60
N TYR A 90 -4.16 -7.11 19.15
CA TYR A 90 -5.09 -6.26 19.91
C TYR A 90 -6.47 -6.89 20.15
N SER A 91 -6.62 -8.19 19.93
CA SER A 91 -7.80 -8.98 20.33
C SER A 91 -7.53 -9.70 21.63
#